data_AF-A0A1V1NVS1-F1
#
_entry.id   AF-A0A1V1NVS1-F1
#
_cell.length_a   1.000
_cell.length_b   1.000
_cell.length_c   1.000
_cell.angle_alpha   90.00
_cell.angle_beta   90.00
_cell.angle_gamma   90.00
#
_symmetry.space_group_name_H-M   'P 1'
#
loop_
_entity.id
_entity.type
_entity.pdbx_description
1 polymer ?
#
loop_
_entity_poly.entity_id
_entity_poly.type
_entity_poly.pdbx_seq_one_letter_code
_entity_poly.pdbx_strand_id
1 'polypeptide(L)'
;MIYWLVRAKWDMVDKINDFLHNNEWINGYESDNYCNEVNSIQKGDLLILVDGSYTIYYGKCSENLKDGITVKIDQWIEINPIFIAEKGAYRKSISKISNAKLKKKLMKLFLKH
;
A
#
# COMPACT_ATOMS: atom_id res chain seq x y z
N MET A 1 -4.16 -13.74 -1.44
CA MET A 1 -4.48 -12.34 -1.79
C MET A 1 -5.00 -11.59 -0.57
N ILE A 2 -4.10 -10.86 0.05
CA ILE A 2 -4.30 -9.90 1.13
C ILE A 2 -4.31 -8.49 0.53
N TYR A 3 -4.96 -7.56 1.23
CA TYR A 3 -5.04 -6.16 0.87
C TYR A 3 -4.28 -5.37 1.92
N TRP A 4 -3.39 -4.51 1.47
CA TRP A 4 -2.49 -3.72 2.30
C TRP A 4 -2.76 -2.24 2.04
N LEU A 5 -2.90 -1.44 3.10
CA LEU A 5 -2.80 0.01 2.99
C LEU A 5 -1.34 0.37 3.14
N VAL A 6 -0.82 1.14 2.21
CA VAL A 6 0.57 1.62 2.22
C VAL A 6 0.64 3.13 2.03
N ARG A 7 1.69 3.75 2.55
CA ARG A 7 1.94 5.20 2.46
C ARG A 7 3.24 5.48 1.75
N ALA A 8 3.32 6.68 1.16
CA ALA A 8 4.50 7.17 0.46
C ALA A 8 5.12 8.41 1.09
N LYS A 9 4.56 8.93 2.19
CA LYS A 9 5.16 10.06 2.92
C LYS A 9 6.05 9.55 4.03
N TRP A 10 7.35 9.86 3.93
CA TRP A 10 8.37 9.60 4.94
C TRP A 10 8.68 10.93 5.63
N ASP A 11 8.04 11.17 6.77
CA ASP A 11 8.04 12.47 7.45
C ASP A 11 7.67 13.63 6.51
N MET A 12 8.65 14.43 6.08
CA MET A 12 8.47 15.57 5.18
C MET A 12 8.69 15.24 3.69
N VAL A 13 9.13 14.02 3.37
CA VAL A 13 9.45 13.59 2.00
C VAL A 13 8.28 12.83 1.40
N ASP A 14 7.80 13.28 0.24
CA ASP A 14 6.78 12.57 -0.56
C ASP A 14 7.45 11.69 -1.62
N LYS A 15 7.21 10.37 -1.54
CA LYS A 15 7.75 9.35 -2.44
C LYS A 15 6.75 8.82 -3.45
N ILE A 16 5.55 9.42 -3.56
CA ILE A 16 4.51 8.92 -4.46
C ILE A 16 5.06 8.81 -5.89
N ASN A 17 5.65 9.89 -6.41
CA ASN A 17 6.16 9.90 -7.79
C ASN A 17 7.27 8.87 -8.02
N ASP A 18 8.18 8.69 -7.07
CA ASP A 18 9.25 7.69 -7.15
C ASP A 18 8.65 6.27 -7.25
N PHE A 19 7.66 5.97 -6.40
CA PHE A 19 6.96 4.67 -6.37
C PHE A 19 6.22 4.39 -7.68
N LEU A 20 5.53 5.40 -8.21
CA LEU A 20 4.81 5.30 -9.48
C LEU A 20 5.77 5.08 -10.65
N HIS A 21 6.88 5.82 -10.70
CA HIS A 21 7.85 5.72 -11.78
C HIS A 21 8.57 4.37 -11.80
N ASN A 22 8.98 3.88 -10.63
CA ASN A 22 9.75 2.65 -10.49
C ASN A 22 8.88 1.39 -10.39
N ASN A 23 7.55 1.53 -10.31
CA ASN A 23 6.61 0.46 -10.01
C ASN A 23 7.02 -0.34 -8.76
N GLU A 24 7.28 0.38 -7.68
CA GLU A 24 7.65 -0.21 -6.41
C GLU A 24 6.96 0.50 -5.26
N TRP A 25 6.96 -0.13 -4.10
CA TRP A 25 6.70 0.51 -2.83
C TRP A 25 7.87 0.23 -1.90
N ILE A 26 8.35 1.28 -1.23
CA ILE A 26 9.46 1.19 -0.28
C ILE A 26 8.98 1.58 1.11
N ASN A 27 9.28 0.75 2.10
CA ASN A 27 9.12 1.09 3.51
C ASN A 27 10.21 2.10 3.92
N GLY A 28 9.83 3.36 4.12
CA GLY A 28 10.78 4.45 4.39
C GLY A 28 11.23 4.64 5.83
N TYR A 29 10.87 3.73 6.74
CA TYR A 29 11.30 3.83 8.12
C TYR A 29 12.60 3.05 8.29
N GLU A 30 13.65 3.74 8.77
CA GLU A 30 14.86 3.08 9.24
C GLU A 30 14.54 2.27 10.51
N SER A 31 15.20 1.12 10.69
CA SER A 31 14.96 0.05 11.69
C SER A 31 13.84 -0.95 11.34
N ASP A 32 13.82 -2.11 12.00
CA ASP A 32 12.91 -3.28 11.81
C ASP A 32 11.40 -2.97 11.85
N ASN A 33 11.01 -1.71 11.96
CA ASN A 33 9.64 -1.24 11.93
C ASN A 33 8.93 -1.71 10.67
N TYR A 34 7.92 -2.54 10.89
CA TYR A 34 7.09 -3.17 9.87
C TYR A 34 7.83 -4.17 8.96
N CYS A 35 9.10 -4.50 9.22
CA CYS A 35 9.88 -5.45 8.43
C CYS A 35 9.13 -6.79 8.27
N ASN A 36 8.53 -7.29 9.36
CA ASN A 36 7.73 -8.51 9.34
C ASN A 36 6.48 -8.37 8.45
N GLU A 37 5.76 -7.25 8.55
CA GLU A 37 4.61 -6.96 7.69
C GLU A 37 5.00 -6.89 6.22
N VAL A 38 6.08 -6.16 5.88
CA VAL A 38 6.59 -6.08 4.52
C VAL A 38 6.98 -7.46 4.01
N ASN A 39 7.75 -8.23 4.79
CA ASN A 39 8.14 -9.59 4.46
C ASN A 39 6.98 -10.57 4.37
N SER A 40 5.83 -10.26 4.97
CA SER A 40 4.63 -11.10 4.86
C SER A 40 3.85 -10.88 3.56
N ILE A 41 4.10 -9.81 2.81
CA ILE A 41 3.44 -9.55 1.52
C ILE A 41 3.83 -10.65 0.53
N GLN A 42 2.83 -11.21 -0.13
CA GLN A 42 3.00 -12.25 -1.13
C GLN A 42 2.74 -11.73 -2.54
N LYS A 43 3.33 -12.39 -3.54
CA LYS A 43 3.01 -12.15 -4.95
C LYS A 43 1.50 -12.28 -5.16
N GLY A 44 0.90 -11.28 -5.81
CA GLY A 44 -0.54 -11.20 -6.05
C GLY A 44 -1.36 -10.55 -4.93
N ASP A 45 -0.74 -10.15 -3.81
CA ASP A 45 -1.39 -9.25 -2.86
C ASP A 45 -1.57 -7.85 -3.48
N LEU A 46 -2.59 -7.12 -3.00
CA LEU A 46 -2.87 -5.77 -3.46
C LEU A 46 -2.38 -4.75 -2.44
N LEU A 47 -1.57 -3.81 -2.90
CA LEU A 47 -1.13 -2.65 -2.15
C LEU A 47 -1.97 -1.45 -2.59
N ILE A 48 -2.51 -0.72 -1.62
CA ILE A 48 -3.39 0.42 -1.83
C ILE A 48 -2.69 1.63 -1.26
N LEU A 49 -2.25 2.51 -2.13
CA LEU A 49 -1.54 3.71 -1.77
C LEU A 49 -2.52 4.76 -1.23
N VAL A 50 -2.22 5.27 -0.04
CA VAL A 50 -3.06 6.24 0.68
C VAL A 50 -2.26 7.51 0.92
N ASP A 51 -2.86 8.65 0.59
CA ASP A 51 -2.39 9.97 1.05
C ASP A 51 -3.45 10.57 1.99
N GLY A 52 -3.01 11.00 3.18
CA GLY A 52 -3.91 11.43 4.23
C GLY A 52 -4.96 10.35 4.56
N SER A 53 -6.24 10.67 4.36
CA SER A 53 -7.35 9.73 4.56
C SER A 53 -7.93 9.17 3.26
N TYR A 54 -7.25 9.34 2.13
CA TYR A 54 -7.78 8.99 0.82
C TYR A 54 -6.90 7.98 0.10
N THR A 55 -7.52 6.96 -0.49
CA THR A 55 -6.84 6.09 -1.45
C THR A 55 -6.57 6.85 -2.75
N ILE A 56 -5.45 6.62 -3.38
CA ILE A 56 -5.07 7.33 -4.63
C ILE A 56 -4.67 6.36 -5.74
N TYR A 57 -3.94 5.30 -5.40
CA TYR A 57 -3.54 4.26 -6.34
C TYR A 57 -3.73 2.88 -5.72
N TYR A 58 -3.79 1.86 -6.55
CA TYR A 58 -3.52 0.49 -6.11
C TYR A 58 -2.56 -0.19 -7.07
N GLY A 59 -1.88 -1.21 -6.58
CA GLY A 59 -0.95 -2.00 -7.35
C GLY A 59 -0.92 -3.42 -6.85
N LYS A 60 -0.63 -4.36 -7.76
CA LYS A 60 -0.47 -5.77 -7.41
C LYS A 60 1.00 -6.08 -7.17
N CYS A 61 1.30 -6.73 -6.06
CA CYS A 61 2.66 -7.19 -5.76
C CYS A 61 3.10 -8.20 -6.83
N SER A 62 4.17 -7.85 -7.55
CA SER A 62 4.78 -8.69 -8.58
C SER A 62 5.88 -9.58 -8.00
N GLU A 63 6.65 -9.01 -7.06
CA GLU A 63 7.79 -9.64 -6.38
C GLU A 63 8.04 -8.95 -5.03
N ASN A 64 8.56 -9.69 -4.05
CA ASN A 64 9.01 -9.17 -2.77
C ASN A 64 10.34 -9.84 -2.43
N LEU A 65 11.39 -9.04 -2.27
CA LEU A 65 12.76 -9.50 -2.05
C LEU A 65 13.01 -10.04 -0.63
N LYS A 66 12.02 -9.91 0.27
CA LYS A 66 12.10 -10.30 1.68
C LYS A 66 13.21 -9.56 2.45
N ASP A 67 13.53 -8.36 2.02
CA ASP A 67 14.49 -7.44 2.65
C ASP A 67 13.85 -6.56 3.75
N GLY A 68 12.54 -6.70 3.97
CA GLY A 68 11.77 -5.87 4.91
C GLY A 68 11.46 -4.46 4.41
N ILE A 69 11.85 -4.13 3.18
CA ILE A 69 11.90 -2.76 2.66
C ILE A 69 11.14 -2.65 1.34
N THR A 70 11.49 -3.47 0.36
CA THR A 70 11.13 -3.25 -1.05
C THR A 70 10.09 -4.25 -1.53
N VAL A 71 9.01 -3.72 -2.11
CA VAL A 71 7.98 -4.52 -2.77
C VAL A 71 7.83 -4.04 -4.20
N LYS A 72 8.08 -4.92 -5.17
CA LYS A 72 7.84 -4.60 -6.56
C LYS A 72 6.36 -4.76 -6.89
N ILE A 73 5.87 -3.87 -7.73
CA ILE A 73 4.49 -3.75 -8.14
C ILE A 73 4.42 -4.01 -9.65
N ASP A 74 3.39 -4.71 -10.12
CA ASP A 74 3.20 -4.94 -11.56
C ASP A 74 3.00 -3.59 -12.29
N GLN A 75 2.04 -2.80 -11.79
CA GLN A 75 1.76 -1.43 -12.20
C GLN A 75 0.92 -0.75 -11.12
N TRP A 76 1.14 0.55 -10.92
CA TRP A 76 0.23 1.39 -10.16
C TRP A 76 -0.91 1.91 -11.03
N ILE A 77 -2.15 1.69 -10.57
CA ILE A 77 -3.38 2.10 -11.24
C ILE A 77 -4.04 3.19 -10.41
N GLU A 78 -4.25 4.36 -11.02
CA GLU A 78 -4.97 5.47 -10.40
C GLU A 78 -6.43 5.10 -10.16
N ILE A 79 -6.98 5.54 -9.03
CA ILE A 79 -8.36 5.28 -8.65
C ILE A 79 -9.07 6.52 -8.15
N ASN A 80 -10.40 6.53 -8.34
CA ASN A 80 -11.26 7.52 -7.70
C ASN A 80 -11.06 7.47 -6.17
N PRO A 81 -10.70 8.60 -5.53
CA PRO A 81 -10.35 8.59 -4.13
C PRO A 81 -11.46 8.11 -3.21
N ILE A 82 -11.14 7.15 -2.33
CA ILE A 82 -12.05 6.68 -1.28
C ILE A 82 -11.54 7.16 0.06
N PHE A 83 -12.42 7.82 0.81
CA PHE A 83 -12.15 8.14 2.22
C PHE A 83 -12.08 6.87 3.09
N ILE A 84 -10.97 6.74 3.82
CA ILE A 84 -10.67 5.70 4.80
C ILE A 84 -10.75 6.32 6.20
N ALA A 85 -11.80 6.00 6.95
CA ALA A 85 -12.05 6.55 8.29
C ALA A 85 -11.31 5.81 9.43
N GLU A 86 -10.47 4.82 9.14
CA GLU A 86 -9.93 3.94 10.17
C GLU A 86 -8.88 4.62 11.05
N LYS A 87 -9.09 4.55 12.38
CA LYS A 87 -8.14 5.02 13.39
C LYS A 87 -6.83 4.24 13.25
N GLY A 88 -5.72 4.94 12.97
CA GLY A 88 -4.40 4.34 12.77
C GLY A 88 -3.97 4.26 11.30
N ALA A 89 -4.90 4.40 10.35
CA ALA A 89 -4.54 4.51 8.93
C ALA A 89 -3.56 5.67 8.72
N TYR A 90 -3.70 6.78 9.45
CA TYR A 90 -2.88 8.00 9.38
C TYR A 90 -1.50 7.92 10.04
N ARG A 91 -1.14 6.82 10.72
CA ARG A 91 0.16 6.72 11.45
C ARG A 91 1.08 5.60 10.98
N LYS A 92 0.57 4.55 10.33
CA LYS A 92 1.39 3.40 9.94
C LYS A 92 1.81 3.48 8.47
N SER A 93 3.08 3.17 8.20
CA SER A 93 3.65 3.02 6.85
C SER A 93 2.87 1.99 6.04
N ILE A 94 2.58 0.86 6.68
CA ILE A 94 1.87 -0.27 6.13
C ILE A 94 0.90 -0.84 7.16
N SER A 95 -0.27 -1.28 6.69
CA SER A 95 -1.20 -2.03 7.52
C SER A 95 -2.02 -3.03 6.70
N LYS A 96 -2.23 -4.21 7.27
CA LYS A 96 -3.11 -5.22 6.68
C LYS A 96 -4.57 -4.80 6.85
N ILE A 97 -5.34 -4.80 5.77
CA ILE A 97 -6.79 -4.56 5.83
C ILE A 97 -7.48 -5.83 6.35
N SER A 98 -7.89 -5.79 7.61
CA SER A 98 -8.69 -6.84 8.24
C SER A 98 -10.19 -6.55 8.22
N ASN A 99 -10.60 -5.29 8.06
CA ASN A 99 -12.00 -4.89 8.05
C ASN A 99 -12.71 -5.38 6.78
N ALA A 100 -13.65 -6.32 6.94
CA ALA A 100 -14.39 -6.94 5.84
C ALA A 100 -15.23 -5.94 5.02
N LYS A 101 -15.80 -4.92 5.68
CA LYS A 101 -16.61 -3.88 5.01
C LYS A 101 -15.74 -3.01 4.11
N LEU A 102 -14.57 -2.60 4.60
CA LEU A 102 -13.61 -1.82 3.82
C LEU A 102 -13.06 -2.65 2.65
N LYS A 103 -12.64 -3.90 2.92
CA LYS A 103 -12.19 -4.83 1.87
C LYS A 103 -13.22 -4.99 0.76
N LYS A 104 -14.50 -5.19 1.09
CA LYS A 104 -15.59 -5.30 0.11
C LYS A 104 -15.79 -4.01 -0.70
N LYS A 105 -15.63 -2.83 -0.08
CA LYS A 105 -15.72 -1.53 -0.76
C LYS A 105 -14.61 -1.37 -1.80
N LEU A 106 -13.38 -1.71 -1.42
CA LEU A 106 -12.20 -1.62 -2.29
C LEU A 106 -12.26 -2.65 -3.43
N MET A 107 -12.65 -3.89 -3.14
CA MET A 107 -12.85 -4.93 -4.17
C MET A 107 -13.80 -4.50 -5.28
N LYS A 108 -14.93 -3.86 -4.94
CA LYS A 108 -15.88 -3.36 -5.94
C LYS A 108 -15.30 -2.30 -6.84
N LEU A 109 -14.28 -1.58 -6.38
CA LEU A 109 -13.62 -0.54 -7.16
C LEU A 109 -12.60 -1.15 -8.12
N PHE A 110 -11.83 -2.16 -7.68
CA PHE A 110 -10.81 -2.81 -8.50
C PHE A 110 -11.36 -3.77 -9.56
N LEU A 111 -12.60 -4.26 -9.41
CA LEU A 111 -13.26 -5.09 -10.43
C LEU A 111 -13.84 -4.29 -11.61
N LYS A 112 -13.74 -2.95 -11.58
CA LYS A 112 -14.21 -2.06 -12.66
C LYS A 112 -13.10 -1.67 -13.63
N HIS A 113 -11.87 -2.11 -13.38
CA HIS A 113 -10.67 -1.88 -14.17
C HIS A 113 -10.01 -3.24 -14.46
#